data_AF-A0AAW5BRZ9-F1
#
_entry.id   AF-A0AAW5BRZ9-F1
#
_cell.length_a   1.000
_cell.length_b   1.000
_cell.length_c   1.000
_cell.angle_alpha   90.00
_cell.angle_beta   90.00
_cell.angle_gamma   90.00
#
_symmetry.space_group_name_H-M   'P 1'
#
loop_
_entity.id
_entity.type
_entity.pdbx_description
1 polymer ?
#
loop_
_entity_poly.entity_id
_entity_poly.type
_entity_poly.pdbx_seq_one_letter_code
_entity_poly.pdbx_strand_id
1 'polypeptide(L)'
;MKPRTKFQQSVVAASKHLPPLTPAQIEWGYKNCIEHIGRRTPKGLITCTECGHTWQSENGELTDNLLGCECPHCHTTLKVETTLRRKFNDYEYLCIVTRCKGFQVLRFVYIECWAKVGQMPVYTHIEAVQRWIAPDGRSATFARLRPMGFFVHGWSWSSALELRAENDGKYNITPTRIYPRQRLIPELRRSGYGKQLPDVTPFDLIHLLLSENKAETLLKAGQTALVRFFACSSRNIADYWPAIRIAIRNGYAIGKPTEWCDYIDLLRFFGKDLHNAHFVCPADLPAAHDLYMAKKRRHMQMERRQEERRKALEQEASFVEAKGRFFGVEFSDGEICIKVLDSVEAIRQEGEAMHHCVFTNEYYLKADSLILSATIDGKRIETIEVSLKRMEVVQSRGVCNKNTPYHGQILKLMKGNMSLIRKRMTA
;
A
#
# COMPACT_ATOMS: atom_id res chain seq x y z
N MET A 1 -17.59 16.96 21.83
CA MET A 1 -16.44 17.28 22.73
C MET A 1 -16.40 18.78 23.00
N LYS A 2 -15.90 19.21 24.18
CA LYS A 2 -15.69 20.64 24.45
C LYS A 2 -14.47 21.17 23.66
N PRO A 3 -14.53 22.39 23.09
CA PRO A 3 -13.39 22.98 22.39
C PRO A 3 -12.25 23.25 23.38
N ARG A 4 -11.06 22.72 23.08
CA ARG A 4 -9.87 22.84 23.94
C ARG A 4 -8.90 23.91 23.43
N THR A 5 -8.78 24.07 22.12
CA THR A 5 -7.84 25.02 21.51
C THR A 5 -8.52 26.32 21.10
N LYS A 6 -7.76 27.42 21.01
CA LYS A 6 -8.26 28.71 20.48
C LYS A 6 -8.87 28.55 19.08
N PHE A 7 -8.26 27.70 18.26
CA PHE A 7 -8.78 27.34 16.94
C PHE A 7 -10.17 26.70 17.04
N GLN A 8 -10.33 25.64 17.84
CA GLN A 8 -11.64 24.99 18.02
C GLN A 8 -12.70 25.96 18.56
N GLN A 9 -12.34 26.84 19.49
CA GLN A 9 -13.24 27.87 20.01
C GLN A 9 -13.70 28.83 18.90
N SER A 10 -12.79 29.28 18.03
CA SER A 10 -13.14 30.14 16.88
C SER A 10 -14.07 29.45 15.88
N VAL A 11 -13.87 28.15 15.62
CA VAL A 11 -14.75 27.37 14.73
C VAL A 11 -16.13 27.20 15.37
N VAL A 12 -16.21 26.90 16.66
CA VAL A 12 -17.49 26.81 17.39
C VAL A 12 -18.22 28.16 17.42
N ALA A 13 -17.51 29.27 17.50
CA ALA A 13 -18.12 30.59 17.38
C ALA A 13 -18.63 30.86 15.96
N ALA A 14 -17.84 30.51 14.94
CA ALA A 14 -18.21 30.67 13.53
C ALA A 14 -19.39 29.79 13.12
N SER A 15 -19.52 28.58 13.66
CA SER A 15 -20.61 27.65 13.32
C SER A 15 -22.00 28.15 13.69
N LYS A 16 -22.11 29.00 14.72
CA LYS A 16 -23.37 29.68 15.09
C LYS A 16 -23.89 30.63 14.03
N HIS A 17 -23.02 31.07 13.10
CA HIS A 17 -23.38 31.97 12.01
C HIS A 17 -23.52 31.24 10.66
N LEU A 18 -23.38 29.91 10.63
CA LEU A 18 -23.55 29.13 9.41
C LEU A 18 -25.04 29.12 9.03
N PRO A 19 -25.42 29.53 7.81
CA PRO A 19 -26.81 29.49 7.37
C PRO A 19 -27.36 28.05 7.34
N PRO A 20 -28.67 27.85 7.55
CA PRO A 20 -29.30 26.54 7.38
C PRO A 20 -29.21 26.06 5.93
N LEU A 21 -29.45 24.77 5.71
CA LEU A 21 -29.54 24.20 4.36
C LEU A 21 -30.77 24.80 3.67
N THR A 22 -30.61 25.23 2.43
CA THR A 22 -31.72 25.81 1.65
C THR A 22 -32.55 24.70 1.00
N PRO A 23 -33.88 24.87 0.84
CA PRO A 23 -34.71 23.88 0.14
C PRO A 23 -34.18 23.52 -1.25
N ALA A 24 -33.75 24.53 -2.02
CA ALA A 24 -33.18 24.33 -3.35
C ALA A 24 -31.90 23.46 -3.37
N GLN A 25 -31.08 23.47 -2.31
CA GLN A 25 -29.92 22.58 -2.20
C GLN A 25 -30.36 21.13 -1.98
N ILE A 26 -31.36 20.93 -1.15
CA ILE A 26 -31.88 19.60 -0.79
C ILE A 26 -32.64 18.98 -1.97
N GLU A 27 -33.54 19.72 -2.60
CA GLU A 27 -34.27 19.28 -3.79
C GLU A 27 -33.32 18.91 -4.93
N TRP A 28 -32.27 19.70 -5.13
CA TRP A 28 -31.22 19.35 -6.07
C TRP A 28 -30.52 18.03 -5.69
N GLY A 29 -30.24 17.83 -4.41
CA GLY A 29 -29.69 16.57 -3.89
C GLY A 29 -30.59 15.37 -4.19
N TYR A 30 -31.89 15.46 -3.89
CA TYR A 30 -32.86 14.40 -4.16
C TYR A 30 -32.88 13.98 -5.62
N LYS A 31 -32.80 14.96 -6.54
CA LYS A 31 -32.81 14.73 -7.99
C LYS A 31 -31.50 14.18 -8.58
N ASN A 32 -30.35 14.49 -7.97
CA ASN A 32 -29.04 14.26 -8.61
C ASN A 32 -28.14 13.28 -7.86
N CYS A 33 -28.40 13.03 -6.58
CA CYS A 33 -27.63 12.07 -5.78
C CYS A 33 -28.21 10.66 -5.85
N ILE A 34 -29.53 10.52 -5.73
CA ILE A 34 -30.21 9.23 -5.67
C ILE A 34 -30.45 8.67 -7.08
N GLU A 35 -30.27 7.36 -7.25
CA GLU A 35 -30.70 6.69 -8.48
C GLU A 35 -32.22 6.46 -8.44
N HIS A 36 -32.95 7.09 -9.37
CA HIS A 36 -34.39 6.89 -9.51
C HIS A 36 -34.67 5.60 -10.30
N ILE A 37 -35.55 4.73 -9.79
CA ILE A 37 -35.73 3.39 -10.36
C ILE A 37 -37.00 3.31 -11.24
N GLY A 38 -36.84 2.64 -12.39
CA GLY A 38 -37.95 2.15 -13.20
C GLY A 38 -38.07 0.64 -13.03
N ARG A 39 -39.10 0.15 -12.34
CA ARG A 39 -39.26 -1.30 -12.15
C ARG A 39 -39.85 -1.91 -13.42
N ARG A 40 -39.11 -2.80 -14.07
CA ARG A 40 -39.61 -3.62 -15.18
C ARG A 40 -40.09 -4.98 -14.68
N THR A 41 -41.28 -5.39 -15.12
CA THR A 41 -41.80 -6.74 -14.90
C THR A 41 -41.33 -7.70 -16.00
N PRO A 42 -41.36 -9.04 -15.79
CA PRO A 42 -41.02 -10.00 -16.85
C PRO A 42 -41.88 -9.88 -18.11
N LYS A 43 -43.06 -9.26 -18.01
CA LYS A 43 -43.96 -8.98 -19.13
C LYS A 43 -43.57 -7.70 -19.91
N GLY A 44 -42.47 -7.04 -19.57
CA GLY A 44 -41.97 -5.84 -20.24
C GLY A 44 -42.59 -4.51 -19.79
N LEU A 45 -43.53 -4.54 -18.83
CA LEU A 45 -44.16 -3.34 -18.28
C LEU A 45 -43.23 -2.65 -17.28
N ILE A 46 -42.97 -1.36 -17.49
CA ILE A 46 -42.14 -0.51 -16.63
C ILE A 46 -43.04 0.38 -15.77
N THR A 47 -42.78 0.44 -14.46
CA THR A 47 -43.42 1.37 -13.54
C THR A 47 -42.39 2.30 -12.94
N CYS A 48 -42.59 3.61 -13.08
CA CYS A 48 -41.76 4.64 -12.46
C CYS A 48 -41.99 4.66 -10.94
N THR A 49 -40.91 4.63 -10.15
CA THR A 49 -41.02 4.73 -8.69
C THR A 49 -41.21 6.16 -8.17
N GLU A 50 -41.05 7.18 -9.02
CA GLU A 50 -41.25 8.59 -8.65
C GLU A 50 -42.70 9.04 -8.74
N CYS A 51 -43.39 8.72 -9.85
CA CYS A 51 -44.76 9.16 -10.09
C CYS A 51 -45.78 8.01 -10.16
N GLY A 52 -45.33 6.76 -10.14
CA GLY A 52 -46.20 5.58 -10.25
C GLY A 52 -46.75 5.30 -11.65
N HIS A 53 -46.44 6.16 -12.64
CA HIS A 53 -46.85 5.94 -14.03
C HIS A 53 -46.27 4.64 -14.58
N THR A 54 -47.07 3.93 -15.38
CA THR A 54 -46.75 2.61 -15.88
C THR A 54 -46.97 2.56 -17.39
N TRP A 55 -45.96 2.10 -18.13
CA TRP A 55 -45.97 2.05 -19.59
C TRP A 55 -45.14 0.86 -20.09
N GLN A 56 -45.35 0.49 -21.34
CA GLN A 56 -44.55 -0.52 -22.02
C GLN A 56 -43.52 0.22 -22.87
N SER A 57 -42.23 -0.12 -22.70
CA SER A 57 -41.17 0.50 -23.50
C SER A 57 -41.20 -0.04 -24.92
N GLU A 58 -41.03 0.84 -25.91
CA GLU A 58 -40.78 0.48 -27.31
C GLU A 58 -39.35 -0.04 -27.53
N ASN A 59 -38.44 0.25 -26.59
CA ASN A 59 -37.07 -0.19 -26.63
C ASN A 59 -36.91 -1.63 -26.10
N GLY A 60 -35.94 -2.35 -26.67
CA GLY A 60 -35.57 -3.69 -26.18
C GLY A 60 -35.02 -3.66 -24.75
N GLU A 61 -35.12 -4.80 -24.04
CA GLU A 61 -34.68 -4.94 -22.65
C GLU A 61 -33.22 -4.51 -22.43
N LEU A 62 -32.33 -4.89 -23.35
CA LEU A 62 -30.92 -4.51 -23.30
C LEU A 62 -30.72 -2.99 -23.34
N THR A 63 -31.46 -2.30 -24.20
CA THR A 63 -31.35 -0.85 -24.38
C THR A 63 -31.84 -0.11 -23.13
N ASP A 64 -32.98 -0.50 -22.59
CA ASP A 64 -33.54 0.12 -21.38
C ASP A 64 -32.67 -0.11 -20.14
N ASN A 65 -32.06 -1.30 -20.02
CA ASN A 65 -31.19 -1.63 -18.89
C ASN A 65 -29.82 -0.92 -18.97
N LEU A 66 -29.28 -0.69 -20.18
CA LEU A 66 -27.97 -0.09 -20.38
C LEU A 66 -27.99 1.44 -20.42
N LEU A 67 -29.02 2.04 -21.01
CA LEU A 67 -29.11 3.49 -21.22
C LEU A 67 -30.09 4.18 -20.25
N GLY A 68 -30.89 3.40 -19.52
CA GLY A 68 -32.01 3.93 -18.73
C GLY A 68 -33.17 4.39 -19.62
N CYS A 69 -34.22 4.90 -18.98
CA CYS A 69 -35.35 5.50 -19.68
C CYS A 69 -35.82 6.78 -19.00
N GLU A 70 -36.39 7.70 -19.76
CA GLU A 70 -37.07 8.86 -19.18
C GLU A 70 -38.54 8.52 -18.95
N CYS A 71 -39.07 8.83 -17.76
CA CYS A 71 -40.49 8.62 -17.51
C CYS A 71 -41.33 9.53 -18.40
N PRO A 72 -42.28 9.01 -19.20
CA PRO A 72 -43.09 9.84 -20.11
C PRO A 72 -44.06 10.78 -19.38
N HIS A 73 -44.25 10.61 -18.08
CA HIS A 73 -45.15 11.44 -17.27
C HIS A 73 -44.43 12.50 -16.44
N CYS A 74 -43.36 12.13 -15.71
CA CYS A 74 -42.65 13.07 -14.82
C CYS A 74 -41.28 13.51 -15.36
N HIS A 75 -40.85 13.00 -16.50
CA HIS A 75 -39.57 13.33 -17.14
C HIS A 75 -38.34 13.02 -16.29
N THR A 76 -38.49 12.22 -15.22
CA THR A 76 -37.36 11.75 -14.43
C THR A 76 -36.60 10.69 -15.22
N THR A 77 -35.27 10.83 -15.30
CA THR A 77 -34.39 9.78 -15.82
C THR A 77 -34.35 8.63 -14.82
N LEU A 78 -34.67 7.43 -15.29
CA LEU A 78 -34.77 6.22 -14.49
C LEU A 78 -33.73 5.20 -14.91
N LYS A 79 -33.13 4.54 -13.91
CA LYS A 79 -32.42 3.29 -14.09
C LYS A 79 -33.44 2.15 -14.08
N VAL A 80 -33.55 1.43 -15.19
CA VAL A 80 -34.51 0.34 -15.32
C VAL A 80 -33.95 -0.93 -14.71
N GLU A 81 -34.72 -1.57 -13.83
CA GLU A 81 -34.36 -2.84 -13.21
C GLU A 81 -35.47 -3.87 -13.44
N THR A 82 -35.14 -4.98 -14.12
CA THR A 82 -36.04 -6.14 -14.25
C THR A 82 -36.11 -6.88 -12.92
N THR A 83 -37.17 -6.66 -12.14
CA THR A 83 -37.29 -7.27 -10.80
C THR A 83 -38.74 -7.43 -10.30
N LEU A 84 -38.95 -8.44 -9.47
CA LEU A 84 -40.18 -8.62 -8.71
C LEU A 84 -40.22 -7.75 -7.44
N ARG A 85 -39.08 -7.19 -7.01
CA ARG A 85 -38.98 -6.29 -5.85
C ARG A 85 -39.87 -5.06 -6.04
N ARG A 86 -40.61 -4.69 -4.99
CA ARG A 86 -41.54 -3.55 -5.01
C ARG A 86 -41.17 -2.38 -4.10
N LYS A 87 -40.13 -2.53 -3.28
CA LYS A 87 -39.63 -1.52 -2.33
C LYS A 87 -38.17 -1.24 -2.62
N PHE A 88 -37.81 0.00 -2.90
CA PHE A 88 -36.45 0.44 -3.20
C PHE A 88 -36.06 1.45 -2.14
N ASN A 89 -34.92 1.20 -1.50
CA ASN A 89 -34.36 2.09 -0.51
C ASN A 89 -32.95 2.39 -0.98
N ASP A 90 -32.61 3.66 -1.01
CA ASP A 90 -31.28 4.11 -1.39
C ASP A 90 -30.86 5.27 -0.49
N TYR A 91 -29.56 5.42 -0.29
CA TYR A 91 -29.02 6.54 0.44
C TYR A 91 -27.70 6.99 -0.14
N GLU A 92 -27.50 8.29 -0.17
CA GLU A 92 -26.35 8.90 -0.82
C GLU A 92 -25.92 10.15 -0.07
N TYR A 93 -24.70 10.64 -0.35
CA TYR A 93 -24.17 11.84 0.29
C TYR A 93 -24.06 13.00 -0.70
N LEU A 94 -24.76 14.09 -0.38
CA LEU A 94 -24.56 15.39 -1.02
C LEU A 94 -23.49 16.18 -0.28
N CYS A 95 -22.49 16.70 -1.01
CA CYS A 95 -21.56 17.68 -0.46
C CYS A 95 -21.95 19.10 -0.89
N ILE A 96 -22.03 20.02 0.08
CA ILE A 96 -22.22 21.44 -0.17
C ILE A 96 -20.95 22.18 0.25
N VAL A 97 -20.33 22.85 -0.70
CA VAL A 97 -19.11 23.65 -0.52
C VAL A 97 -19.51 25.09 -0.28
N THR A 98 -19.29 25.59 0.94
CA THR A 98 -19.61 26.96 1.33
C THR A 98 -18.51 27.61 2.16
N ARG A 99 -18.66 28.88 2.53
CA ARG A 99 -17.74 29.57 3.43
C ARG A 99 -18.50 30.26 4.54
N CYS A 100 -17.92 30.32 5.74
CA CYS A 100 -18.49 31.01 6.88
C CYS A 100 -17.40 31.67 7.72
N LYS A 101 -17.51 32.97 8.00
CA LYS A 101 -16.60 33.73 8.88
C LYS A 101 -15.10 33.47 8.62
N GLY A 102 -14.70 33.40 7.34
CA GLY A 102 -13.30 33.18 6.93
C GLY A 102 -12.87 31.72 6.81
N PHE A 103 -13.72 30.76 7.22
CA PHE A 103 -13.46 29.33 7.05
C PHE A 103 -14.09 28.80 5.77
N GLN A 104 -13.41 27.87 5.12
CA GLN A 104 -14.01 26.99 4.14
C GLN A 104 -14.81 25.91 4.88
N VAL A 105 -16.04 25.66 4.46
CA VAL A 105 -16.95 24.70 5.12
C VAL A 105 -17.49 23.71 4.09
N LEU A 106 -17.26 22.43 4.34
CA LEU A 106 -17.84 21.33 3.58
C LEU A 106 -18.94 20.69 4.41
N ARG A 107 -20.16 20.69 3.91
CA ARG A 107 -21.33 20.09 4.57
C ARG A 107 -21.69 18.81 3.85
N PHE A 108 -21.65 17.69 4.56
CA PHE A 108 -22.05 16.39 4.03
C PHE A 108 -23.44 16.05 4.56
N VAL A 109 -24.40 16.04 3.65
CA VAL A 109 -25.81 15.77 3.92
C VAL A 109 -26.10 14.35 3.46
N TYR A 110 -26.50 13.51 4.40
CA TYR A 110 -27.04 12.19 4.13
C TYR A 110 -28.46 12.37 3.57
N ILE A 111 -28.72 11.79 2.41
CA ILE A 111 -30.02 11.80 1.75
C ILE A 111 -30.47 10.35 1.65
N GLU A 112 -31.72 10.08 2.00
CA GLU A 112 -32.32 8.76 1.90
C GLU A 112 -33.64 8.84 1.17
N CYS A 113 -33.85 7.89 0.26
CA CYS A 113 -35.09 7.72 -0.49
C CYS A 113 -35.72 6.37 -0.14
N TRP A 114 -37.00 6.39 0.21
CA TRP A 114 -37.83 5.21 0.33
C TRP A 114 -38.91 5.25 -0.75
N ALA A 115 -38.81 4.37 -1.74
CA ALA A 115 -39.74 4.29 -2.85
C ALA A 115 -40.45 2.93 -2.87
N LYS A 116 -41.76 2.95 -3.05
CA LYS A 116 -42.57 1.74 -3.20
C LYS A 116 -43.44 1.86 -4.44
N VAL A 117 -43.43 0.83 -5.27
CA VAL A 117 -44.18 0.81 -6.54
C VAL A 117 -45.66 1.09 -6.31
N GLY A 118 -46.16 2.15 -6.94
CA GLY A 118 -47.54 2.63 -6.81
C GLY A 118 -47.77 3.62 -5.66
N GLN A 119 -46.72 4.08 -4.98
CA GLN A 119 -46.76 5.13 -3.97
C GLN A 119 -45.74 6.21 -4.31
N MET A 120 -46.01 7.45 -3.90
CA MET A 120 -45.03 8.53 -4.02
C MET A 120 -43.83 8.23 -3.12
N PRO A 121 -42.59 8.46 -3.59
CA PRO A 121 -41.38 8.23 -2.80
C PRO A 121 -41.30 9.22 -1.65
N VAL A 122 -40.72 8.78 -0.53
CA VAL A 122 -40.46 9.60 0.64
C VAL A 122 -38.96 9.89 0.69
N TYR A 123 -38.61 11.16 0.64
CA TYR A 123 -37.23 11.62 0.78
C TYR A 123 -37.00 12.23 2.15
N THR A 124 -35.90 11.82 2.78
CA THR A 124 -35.42 12.44 4.02
C THR A 124 -33.96 12.86 3.86
N HIS A 125 -33.54 13.83 4.65
CA HIS A 125 -32.16 14.26 4.67
C HIS A 125 -31.74 14.68 6.06
N ILE A 126 -30.46 14.53 6.34
CA ILE A 126 -29.87 14.90 7.62
C ILE A 126 -28.40 15.24 7.44
N GLU A 127 -27.99 16.39 7.97
CA GLU A 127 -26.58 16.78 7.95
C GLU A 127 -25.78 15.88 8.90
N ALA A 128 -24.82 15.12 8.34
CA ALA A 128 -24.05 14.12 9.05
C ALA A 128 -22.71 14.67 9.55
N VAL A 129 -22.00 15.40 8.67
CA VAL A 129 -20.65 15.93 8.92
C VAL A 129 -20.50 17.34 8.37
N GLN A 130 -19.81 18.20 9.11
CA GLN A 130 -19.22 19.44 8.62
C GLN A 130 -17.71 19.41 8.81
N ARG A 131 -16.97 19.67 7.73
CA ARG A 131 -15.52 19.91 7.78
C ARG A 131 -15.27 21.41 7.68
N TRP A 132 -14.67 21.97 8.71
CA TRP A 132 -14.29 23.37 8.79
C TRP A 132 -12.79 23.48 8.57
N ILE A 133 -12.36 24.23 7.57
CA ILE A 133 -10.95 24.33 7.16
C ILE A 133 -10.56 25.81 7.16
N ALA A 134 -9.51 26.15 7.90
CA ALA A 134 -8.94 27.48 7.91
C ALA A 134 -8.08 27.73 6.67
N PRO A 135 -7.80 29.01 6.34
CA PRO A 135 -6.91 29.37 5.24
C PRO A 135 -5.49 28.78 5.33
N ASP A 136 -5.05 28.42 6.53
CA ASP A 136 -3.74 27.79 6.80
C ASP A 136 -3.78 26.26 6.81
N GLY A 137 -4.90 25.66 6.40
CA GLY A 137 -5.07 24.21 6.32
C GLY A 137 -5.58 23.55 7.60
N ARG A 138 -5.50 24.20 8.77
CA ARG A 138 -6.01 23.60 10.01
C ARG A 138 -7.49 23.31 9.90
N SER A 139 -7.91 22.11 10.33
CA SER A 139 -9.30 21.69 10.23
C SER A 139 -9.93 21.27 11.56
N ALA A 140 -11.25 21.45 11.65
CA ALA A 140 -12.08 20.94 12.73
C ALA A 140 -13.34 20.27 12.17
N THR A 141 -13.86 19.30 12.92
CA THR A 141 -14.95 18.44 12.46
C THR A 141 -16.14 18.53 13.38
N PHE A 142 -17.30 18.87 12.83
CA PHE A 142 -18.57 18.65 13.50
C PHE A 142 -19.20 17.41 12.87
N ALA A 143 -19.65 16.48 13.69
CA ALA A 143 -20.28 15.28 13.18
C ALA A 143 -21.29 14.73 14.19
N ARG A 144 -22.34 14.12 13.64
CA ARG A 144 -23.24 13.28 14.44
C ARG A 144 -22.45 12.10 15.00
N LEU A 145 -22.95 11.51 16.08
CA LEU A 145 -22.27 10.39 16.70
C LEU A 145 -22.30 9.18 15.75
N ARG A 146 -21.13 8.62 15.43
CA ARG A 146 -21.03 7.23 14.98
C ARG A 146 -20.69 6.35 16.18
N PRO A 147 -21.61 5.48 16.62
CA PRO A 147 -21.40 4.61 17.77
C PRO A 147 -20.23 3.64 17.53
N MET A 148 -19.66 3.14 18.61
CA MET A 148 -18.63 2.08 18.56
C MET A 148 -19.28 0.70 18.42
N GLY A 149 -18.53 -0.31 17.98
CA GLY A 149 -18.98 -1.70 17.87
C GLY A 149 -19.60 -2.08 16.51
N PHE A 150 -20.59 -2.97 16.49
CA PHE A 150 -21.20 -3.50 15.25
C PHE A 150 -21.87 -2.44 14.35
N PHE A 151 -22.10 -1.22 14.86
CA PHE A 151 -22.75 -0.12 14.14
C PHE A 151 -21.80 1.00 13.72
N VAL A 152 -20.48 0.75 13.66
CA VAL A 152 -19.45 1.76 13.31
C VAL A 152 -19.67 2.46 11.97
N HIS A 153 -20.41 1.83 11.06
CA HIS A 153 -20.74 2.37 9.73
C HIS A 153 -22.00 3.25 9.72
N GLY A 154 -22.83 3.19 10.76
CA GLY A 154 -24.08 3.93 10.88
C GLY A 154 -23.95 5.21 11.71
N TRP A 155 -24.85 6.17 11.48
CA TRP A 155 -24.95 7.39 12.29
C TRP A 155 -26.08 7.26 13.31
N SER A 156 -25.89 7.85 14.49
CA SER A 156 -26.97 8.12 15.43
C SER A 156 -27.67 9.41 15.01
N TRP A 157 -28.79 9.28 14.29
CA TRP A 157 -29.55 10.40 13.74
C TRP A 157 -30.19 11.30 14.81
N SER A 158 -30.46 10.76 15.99
CA SER A 158 -30.94 11.53 17.15
C SER A 158 -29.85 12.34 17.84
N SER A 159 -28.57 12.05 17.60
CA SER A 159 -27.46 12.77 18.22
C SER A 159 -27.24 14.15 17.61
N ALA A 160 -26.84 15.12 18.42
CA ALA A 160 -26.52 16.46 17.94
C ALA A 160 -25.30 16.46 17.00
N LEU A 161 -25.30 17.40 16.05
CA LEU A 161 -24.13 17.72 15.23
C LEU A 161 -23.17 18.57 16.07
N GLU A 162 -22.15 17.94 16.63
CA GLU A 162 -21.22 18.58 17.57
C GLU A 162 -19.76 18.40 17.18
N LEU A 163 -18.90 19.24 17.74
CA LEU A 163 -17.44 19.12 17.56
C LEU A 163 -16.97 17.72 18.01
N ARG A 164 -16.24 17.02 17.14
CA ARG A 164 -15.66 15.70 17.41
C ARG A 164 -14.14 15.78 17.35
N ALA A 165 -13.48 14.89 18.08
CA ALA A 165 -12.05 14.68 17.91
C ALA A 165 -11.81 14.10 16.52
N GLU A 166 -10.74 14.56 15.87
CA GLU A 166 -10.33 14.01 14.58
C GLU A 166 -9.95 12.54 14.77
N ASN A 167 -10.37 11.71 13.83
CA ASN A 167 -10.07 10.28 13.81
C ASN A 167 -9.83 9.92 12.35
N ASP A 168 -8.63 9.42 12.05
CA ASP A 168 -8.14 9.21 10.70
C ASP A 168 -9.17 8.47 9.84
N GLY A 169 -9.69 9.16 8.83
CA GLY A 169 -10.66 8.62 7.87
C GLY A 169 -12.11 8.51 8.33
N LYS A 170 -12.42 8.53 9.64
CA LYS A 170 -13.80 8.28 10.14
C LYS A 170 -14.85 9.22 9.58
N TYR A 171 -14.49 10.49 9.35
CA TYR A 171 -15.39 11.54 8.86
C TYR A 171 -15.10 11.93 7.41
N ASN A 172 -14.22 11.19 6.73
CA ASN A 172 -13.87 11.46 5.37
C ASN A 172 -14.89 10.79 4.45
N ILE A 173 -15.88 11.57 4.00
CA ILE A 173 -17.00 11.08 3.19
C ILE A 173 -16.71 11.39 1.73
N THR A 174 -16.81 10.38 0.87
CA THR A 174 -16.87 10.55 -0.58
C THR A 174 -18.32 10.83 -0.97
N PRO A 175 -18.65 12.06 -1.39
CA PRO A 175 -20.01 12.36 -1.80
C PRO A 175 -20.28 11.86 -3.21
N THR A 176 -21.52 11.48 -3.47
CA THR A 176 -22.04 11.10 -4.79
C THR A 176 -22.00 12.29 -5.74
N ARG A 177 -22.39 13.46 -5.22
CA ARG A 177 -22.38 14.74 -5.94
C ARG A 177 -22.00 15.89 -5.03
N ILE A 178 -21.41 16.91 -5.65
CA ILE A 178 -21.18 18.22 -5.02
C ILE A 178 -22.18 19.21 -5.61
N TYR A 179 -22.87 19.96 -4.76
CA TYR A 179 -23.80 21.01 -5.18
C TYR A 179 -23.06 22.06 -6.04
N PRO A 180 -23.56 22.41 -7.24
CA PRO A 180 -22.78 23.15 -8.23
C PRO A 180 -22.48 24.60 -7.82
N ARG A 181 -23.37 25.25 -7.06
CA ARG A 181 -23.16 26.63 -6.61
C ARG A 181 -22.28 26.66 -5.35
N GLN A 182 -20.97 26.61 -5.58
CA GLN A 182 -19.98 26.59 -4.52
C GLN A 182 -19.60 28.00 -4.04
N ARG A 183 -19.36 28.16 -2.73
CA ARG A 183 -18.74 29.37 -2.18
C ARG A 183 -17.37 29.03 -1.59
N LEU A 184 -16.34 29.64 -2.18
CA LEU A 184 -14.94 29.39 -1.85
C LEU A 184 -14.32 30.61 -1.14
N ILE A 185 -13.43 30.36 -0.19
CA ILE A 185 -12.55 31.39 0.38
C ILE A 185 -11.53 31.89 -0.65
N PRO A 186 -11.00 33.12 -0.54
CA PRO A 186 -10.06 33.69 -1.51
C PRO A 186 -8.81 32.83 -1.77
N GLU A 187 -8.26 32.22 -0.72
CA GLU A 187 -7.05 31.40 -0.77
C GLU A 187 -7.25 30.16 -1.64
N LEU A 188 -8.41 29.51 -1.49
CA LEU A 188 -8.77 28.35 -2.29
C LEU A 188 -9.11 28.72 -3.74
N ARG A 189 -9.69 29.90 -3.99
CA ARG A 189 -9.88 30.40 -5.36
C ARG A 189 -8.56 30.64 -6.06
N ARG A 190 -7.60 31.24 -5.35
CA ARG A 190 -6.25 31.52 -5.87
C ARG A 190 -5.49 30.25 -6.24
N SER A 191 -5.71 29.15 -5.53
CA SER A 191 -5.02 27.89 -5.80
C SER A 191 -5.40 27.25 -7.15
N GLY A 192 -6.47 27.73 -7.79
CA GLY A 192 -6.98 27.17 -9.05
C GLY A 192 -7.99 26.04 -8.83
N TYR A 193 -8.50 25.88 -7.60
CA TYR A 193 -9.60 24.95 -7.35
C TYR A 193 -10.87 25.37 -8.12
N GLY A 194 -11.22 24.62 -9.15
CA GLY A 194 -12.42 24.84 -9.97
C GLY A 194 -13.28 23.60 -10.17
N LYS A 195 -12.69 22.40 -10.08
CA LYS A 195 -13.39 21.13 -10.27
C LYS A 195 -12.85 20.09 -9.29
N GLN A 196 -13.74 19.24 -8.79
CA GLN A 196 -13.35 18.08 -7.99
C GLN A 196 -12.56 17.09 -8.83
N LEU A 197 -11.44 16.61 -8.28
CA LEU A 197 -10.66 15.53 -8.89
C LEU A 197 -11.29 14.17 -8.59
N PRO A 198 -11.28 13.23 -9.54
CA PRO A 198 -11.80 11.89 -9.32
C PRO A 198 -10.99 11.14 -8.25
N ASP A 199 -11.65 10.22 -7.55
CA ASP A 199 -11.09 9.35 -6.52
C ASP A 199 -10.35 10.07 -5.36
N VAL A 200 -10.63 11.36 -5.17
CA VAL A 200 -10.15 12.15 -4.02
C VAL A 200 -11.36 12.80 -3.38
N THR A 201 -11.44 12.78 -2.05
CA THR A 201 -12.56 13.44 -1.37
C THR A 201 -12.44 14.96 -1.50
N PRO A 202 -13.54 15.71 -1.41
CA PRO A 202 -13.46 17.18 -1.41
C PRO A 202 -12.65 17.71 -0.23
N PHE A 203 -12.69 17.00 0.90
CA PHE A 203 -11.92 17.37 2.08
C PHE A 203 -10.42 17.24 1.82
N ASP A 204 -9.94 16.08 1.37
CA ASP A 204 -8.50 15.83 1.20
C ASP A 204 -7.89 16.79 0.18
N LEU A 205 -8.59 17.03 -0.93
CA LEU A 205 -8.14 17.95 -1.97
C LEU A 205 -8.04 19.40 -1.45
N ILE A 206 -9.09 19.90 -0.80
CA ILE A 206 -9.11 21.28 -0.30
C ILE A 206 -8.10 21.45 0.85
N HIS A 207 -8.03 20.49 1.76
CA HIS A 207 -7.08 20.49 2.87
C HIS A 207 -5.64 20.51 2.34
N LEU A 208 -5.30 19.67 1.36
CA LEU A 208 -3.98 19.67 0.73
C LEU A 208 -3.65 21.04 0.11
N LEU A 209 -4.58 21.61 -0.68
CA LEU A 209 -4.35 22.90 -1.36
C LEU A 209 -4.17 24.08 -0.40
N LEU A 210 -4.78 24.04 0.78
CA LEU A 210 -4.64 25.09 1.80
C LEU A 210 -3.42 24.87 2.70
N SER A 211 -2.98 23.61 2.87
CA SER A 211 -1.87 23.26 3.76
C SER A 211 -0.50 23.27 3.06
N GLU A 212 -0.44 23.03 1.75
CA GLU A 212 0.80 22.84 1.01
C GLU A 212 0.81 23.65 -0.29
N ASN A 213 1.66 24.68 -0.35
CA ASN A 213 1.78 25.57 -1.50
C ASN A 213 2.29 24.87 -2.77
N LYS A 214 3.03 23.77 -2.63
CA LYS A 214 3.48 22.95 -3.76
C LYS A 214 2.30 22.27 -4.48
N ALA A 215 1.23 21.94 -3.75
CA ALA A 215 0.04 21.33 -4.33
C ALA A 215 -0.69 22.29 -5.29
N GLU A 216 -0.75 23.59 -4.94
CA GLU A 216 -1.24 24.64 -5.86
C GLU A 216 -0.42 24.66 -7.15
N THR A 217 0.90 24.59 -7.04
CA THR A 217 1.78 24.58 -8.23
C THR A 217 1.55 23.35 -9.10
N LEU A 218 1.43 22.17 -8.49
CA LEU A 218 1.13 20.92 -9.20
C LEU A 218 -0.21 21.00 -9.94
N LEU A 219 -1.25 21.54 -9.27
CA LEU A 219 -2.57 21.68 -9.86
C LEU A 219 -2.55 22.62 -11.06
N LYS A 220 -1.90 23.79 -10.93
CA LYS A 220 -1.76 24.78 -12.01
C LYS A 220 -0.90 24.28 -13.16
N ALA A 221 0.10 23.44 -12.88
CA ALA A 221 0.92 22.78 -13.90
C ALA A 221 0.22 21.60 -14.59
N GLY A 222 -1.04 21.31 -14.25
CA GLY A 222 -1.80 20.20 -14.86
C GLY A 222 -1.40 18.81 -14.36
N GLN A 223 -0.52 18.71 -13.36
CA GLN A 223 -0.07 17.44 -12.77
C GLN A 223 -1.11 16.87 -11.78
N THR A 224 -2.35 16.73 -12.24
CA THR A 224 -3.50 16.33 -11.41
C THR A 224 -3.33 14.93 -10.82
N ALA A 225 -2.66 14.01 -11.52
CA ALA A 225 -2.33 12.69 -11.00
C ALA A 225 -1.47 12.77 -9.73
N LEU A 226 -0.43 13.63 -9.72
CA LEU A 226 0.37 13.86 -8.51
C LEU A 226 -0.44 14.52 -7.40
N VAL A 227 -1.27 15.51 -7.71
CA VAL A 227 -2.15 16.14 -6.69
C VAL A 227 -3.04 15.08 -6.03
N ARG A 228 -3.64 14.20 -6.82
CA ARG A 228 -4.47 13.10 -6.32
C ARG A 228 -3.68 12.14 -5.43
N PHE A 229 -2.48 11.76 -5.87
CA PHE A 229 -1.60 10.89 -5.11
C PHE A 229 -1.24 11.48 -3.75
N PHE A 230 -0.77 12.72 -3.71
CA PHE A 230 -0.35 13.36 -2.47
C PHE A 230 -1.52 13.73 -1.55
N ALA A 231 -2.74 13.86 -2.07
CA ALA A 231 -3.93 14.06 -1.23
C ALA A 231 -4.29 12.81 -0.40
N CYS A 232 -3.90 11.62 -0.87
CA CYS A 232 -4.24 10.34 -0.25
C CYS A 232 -3.02 9.56 0.28
N SER A 233 -1.80 10.09 0.09
CA SER A 233 -0.54 9.44 0.46
C SER A 233 0.02 10.01 1.75
N SER A 234 0.73 9.18 2.51
CA SER A 234 1.55 9.64 3.64
C SER A 234 2.86 10.29 3.22
N ARG A 235 3.22 10.23 1.92
CA ARG A 235 4.45 10.82 1.39
C ARG A 235 4.36 12.34 1.35
N ASN A 236 5.47 13.00 1.68
CA ASN A 236 5.55 14.46 1.67
C ASN A 236 5.96 14.96 0.28
N ILE A 237 5.22 15.93 -0.28
CA ILE A 237 5.55 16.56 -1.57
C ILE A 237 6.96 17.15 -1.55
N ALA A 238 7.42 17.67 -0.40
CA ALA A 238 8.73 18.29 -0.25
C ALA A 238 9.88 17.34 -0.62
N ASP A 239 9.77 16.05 -0.30
CA ASP A 239 10.81 15.04 -0.53
C ASP A 239 11.06 14.78 -2.02
N TYR A 240 10.03 15.01 -2.84
CA TYR A 240 10.05 14.82 -4.29
C TYR A 240 10.15 16.15 -5.05
N TRP A 241 10.07 17.29 -4.35
CA TRP A 241 9.97 18.60 -4.98
C TRP A 241 11.09 18.93 -5.97
N PRO A 242 12.38 18.63 -5.69
CA PRO A 242 13.44 18.84 -6.68
C PRO A 242 13.17 18.12 -8.00
N ALA A 243 12.83 16.83 -7.93
CA ALA A 243 12.51 16.01 -9.09
C ALA A 243 11.23 16.50 -9.81
N ILE A 244 10.18 16.84 -9.05
CA ILE A 244 8.93 17.40 -9.59
C ILE A 244 9.20 18.67 -10.40
N ARG A 245 10.05 19.58 -9.90
CA ARG A 245 10.41 20.81 -10.63
C ARG A 245 11.08 20.52 -11.96
N ILE A 246 11.95 19.50 -12.01
CA ILE A 246 12.58 19.06 -13.26
C ILE A 246 11.55 18.46 -14.21
N ALA A 247 10.66 17.60 -13.71
CA ALA A 247 9.60 17.01 -14.53
C ALA A 247 8.70 18.10 -15.14
N ILE A 248 8.25 19.08 -14.35
CA ILE A 248 7.44 20.20 -14.84
C ILE A 248 8.20 21.01 -15.89
N ARG A 249 9.48 21.36 -15.65
CA ARG A 249 10.29 22.14 -16.59
C ARG A 249 10.47 21.45 -17.94
N ASN A 250 10.51 20.13 -17.96
CA ASN A 250 10.68 19.33 -19.18
C ASN A 250 9.35 18.87 -19.78
N GLY A 251 8.20 19.34 -19.28
CA GLY A 251 6.88 18.93 -19.77
C GLY A 251 6.57 17.45 -19.54
N TYR A 252 7.25 16.79 -18.60
CA TYR A 252 7.08 15.37 -18.32
C TYR A 252 5.79 15.12 -17.52
N ALA A 253 4.83 14.41 -18.11
CA ALA A 253 3.56 14.07 -17.47
C ALA A 253 3.72 12.83 -16.58
N ILE A 254 3.58 12.98 -15.27
CA ILE A 254 3.73 11.87 -14.31
C ILE A 254 2.38 11.14 -14.18
N GLY A 255 2.13 10.22 -15.12
CA GLY A 255 0.87 9.48 -15.19
C GLY A 255 0.70 8.42 -14.09
N LYS A 256 1.79 7.85 -13.57
CA LYS A 256 1.80 6.85 -12.49
C LYS A 256 2.61 7.35 -11.28
N PRO A 257 2.01 8.20 -10.41
CA PRO A 257 2.70 8.82 -9.28
C PRO A 257 3.38 7.86 -8.32
N THR A 258 2.74 6.74 -7.97
CA THR A 258 3.31 5.75 -7.03
C THR A 258 4.61 5.16 -7.56
N GLU A 259 4.55 4.62 -8.77
CA GLU A 259 5.71 4.01 -9.45
C GLU A 259 6.82 5.04 -9.70
N TRP A 260 6.45 6.27 -10.05
CA TRP A 260 7.41 7.36 -10.23
C TRP A 260 8.09 7.74 -8.91
N CYS A 261 7.35 7.87 -7.81
CA CYS A 261 7.94 8.18 -6.51
C CYS A 261 8.86 7.05 -6.02
N ASP A 262 8.47 5.79 -6.20
CA ASP A 262 9.33 4.63 -5.90
C ASP A 262 10.62 4.66 -6.72
N TYR A 263 10.51 4.99 -8.00
CA TYR A 263 11.67 5.18 -8.86
C TYR A 263 12.58 6.33 -8.37
N ILE A 264 12.02 7.48 -7.98
CA ILE A 264 12.81 8.58 -7.39
C ILE A 264 13.50 8.14 -6.10
N ASP A 265 12.85 7.33 -5.26
CA ASP A 265 13.46 6.80 -4.03
C ASP A 265 14.62 5.84 -4.33
N LEU A 266 14.53 5.06 -5.41
CA LEU A 266 15.64 4.23 -5.90
C LEU A 266 16.80 5.09 -6.40
N LEU A 267 16.52 6.14 -7.19
CA LEU A 267 17.54 7.08 -7.64
C LEU A 267 18.26 7.72 -6.44
N ARG A 268 17.50 8.13 -5.42
CA ARG A 268 18.06 8.68 -4.17
C ARG A 268 18.94 7.66 -3.45
N PHE A 269 18.50 6.40 -3.34
CA PHE A 269 19.29 5.31 -2.75
C PHE A 269 20.64 5.10 -3.46
N PHE A 270 20.66 5.22 -4.79
CA PHE A 270 21.89 5.09 -5.59
C PHE A 270 22.69 6.40 -5.77
N GLY A 271 22.33 7.47 -5.04
CA GLY A 271 23.02 8.76 -5.12
C GLY A 271 22.95 9.41 -6.50
N LYS A 272 21.88 9.16 -7.27
CA LYS A 272 21.67 9.81 -8.58
C LYS A 272 21.17 11.23 -8.42
N ASP A 273 21.54 12.08 -9.37
CA ASP A 273 21.15 13.49 -9.36
C ASP A 273 19.67 13.67 -9.71
N LEU A 274 18.88 14.06 -8.71
CA LEU A 274 17.45 14.35 -8.84
C LEU A 274 17.16 15.72 -9.46
N HIS A 275 18.19 16.49 -9.83
CA HIS A 275 18.06 17.73 -10.60
C HIS A 275 18.29 17.52 -12.10
N ASN A 276 18.64 16.31 -12.51
CA ASN A 276 18.92 16.00 -13.91
C ASN A 276 17.73 15.30 -14.58
N ALA A 277 17.25 15.89 -15.67
CA ALA A 277 16.11 15.39 -16.44
C ALA A 277 16.36 13.97 -16.98
N HIS A 278 17.60 13.63 -17.32
CA HIS A 278 17.96 12.29 -17.79
C HIS A 278 17.56 11.19 -16.81
N PHE A 279 17.66 11.45 -15.51
CA PHE A 279 17.23 10.49 -14.49
C PHE A 279 15.76 10.65 -14.14
N VAL A 280 15.30 11.89 -13.94
CA VAL A 280 13.96 12.13 -13.36
C VAL A 280 12.81 11.90 -14.35
N CYS A 281 13.09 12.03 -15.65
CA CYS A 281 12.10 11.96 -16.73
C CYS A 281 12.42 10.79 -17.68
N PRO A 282 12.30 9.53 -17.22
CA PRO A 282 12.56 8.38 -18.09
C PRO A 282 11.52 8.30 -19.21
N ALA A 283 11.95 7.90 -20.41
CA ALA A 283 11.03 7.67 -21.53
C ALA A 283 10.07 6.49 -21.26
N ASP A 284 10.58 5.44 -20.62
CA ASP A 284 9.82 4.28 -20.15
C ASP A 284 10.03 4.14 -18.63
N LEU A 285 9.05 4.64 -17.87
CA LEU A 285 9.09 4.61 -16.40
C LEU A 285 9.13 3.16 -15.85
N PRO A 286 8.26 2.23 -16.29
CA PRO A 286 8.34 0.82 -15.89
C PRO A 286 9.71 0.18 -16.11
N ALA A 287 10.29 0.32 -17.30
CA ALA A 287 11.59 -0.28 -17.59
C ALA A 287 12.70 0.33 -16.72
N ALA A 288 12.68 1.66 -16.52
CA ALA A 288 13.63 2.35 -15.65
C ALA A 288 13.48 1.93 -14.18
N HIS A 289 12.25 1.83 -13.68
CA HIS A 289 11.95 1.36 -12.34
C HIS A 289 12.47 -0.07 -12.11
N ASP A 290 12.16 -1.00 -13.01
CA ASP A 290 12.54 -2.40 -12.89
C ASP A 290 14.05 -2.62 -12.94
N LEU A 291 14.77 -1.86 -13.78
CA LEU A 291 16.22 -1.86 -13.84
C LEU A 291 16.83 -1.48 -12.47
N TYR A 292 16.36 -0.39 -11.87
CA TYR A 292 16.87 0.07 -10.58
C TYR A 292 16.43 -0.82 -9.42
N MET A 293 15.24 -1.43 -9.48
CA MET A 293 14.81 -2.45 -8.53
C MET A 293 15.68 -3.70 -8.59
N ALA A 294 16.01 -4.19 -9.78
CA ALA A 294 16.94 -5.31 -9.95
C ALA A 294 18.33 -4.96 -9.40
N LYS A 295 18.80 -3.73 -9.64
CA LYS A 295 20.07 -3.23 -9.09
C LYS A 295 20.06 -3.20 -7.56
N LYS A 296 18.97 -2.72 -6.94
CA LYS A 296 18.85 -2.67 -5.47
C LYS A 296 18.79 -4.06 -4.86
N ARG A 297 18.07 -5.00 -5.47
CA ARG A 297 18.06 -6.41 -5.05
C ARG A 297 19.47 -7.01 -5.06
N ARG A 298 20.26 -6.76 -6.11
CA ARG A 298 21.67 -7.22 -6.17
C ARG A 298 22.53 -6.59 -5.09
N HIS A 299 22.39 -5.28 -4.83
CA HIS A 299 23.11 -4.58 -3.76
C HIS A 299 22.81 -5.19 -2.39
N MET A 300 21.53 -5.31 -2.03
CA MET A 300 21.11 -5.89 -0.75
C MET A 300 21.58 -7.35 -0.59
N GLN A 301 21.60 -8.14 -1.67
CA GLN A 301 22.14 -9.51 -1.65
C GLN A 301 23.65 -9.56 -1.44
N MET A 302 24.40 -8.58 -1.94
CA MET A 302 25.84 -8.49 -1.68
C MET A 302 26.10 -8.08 -0.23
N GLU A 303 25.40 -7.05 0.27
CA GLU A 303 25.51 -6.61 1.67
C GLU A 303 25.13 -7.72 2.64
N ARG A 304 24.03 -8.44 2.38
CA ARG A 304 23.63 -9.57 3.20
C ARG A 304 24.70 -10.67 3.24
N ARG A 305 25.29 -11.01 2.08
CA ARG A 305 26.39 -11.99 2.02
C ARG A 305 27.64 -11.51 2.77
N GLN A 306 27.96 -10.21 2.70
CA GLN A 306 29.07 -9.63 3.46
C GLN A 306 28.80 -9.64 4.96
N GLU A 307 27.57 -9.33 5.38
CA GLU A 307 27.17 -9.35 6.79
C GLU A 307 27.13 -10.78 7.34
N GLU A 308 26.60 -11.75 6.59
CA GLU A 308 26.68 -13.18 6.91
C GLU A 308 28.14 -13.62 7.07
N ARG A 309 29.03 -13.18 6.17
CA ARG A 309 30.47 -13.42 6.29
C ARG A 309 31.07 -12.80 7.55
N ARG A 310 30.73 -11.54 7.86
CA ARG A 310 31.22 -10.83 9.05
C ARG A 310 30.80 -11.55 10.33
N LYS A 311 29.52 -11.93 10.43
CA LYS A 311 28.99 -12.71 11.55
C LYS A 311 29.65 -14.08 11.67
N ALA A 312 29.89 -14.77 10.57
CA ALA A 312 30.59 -16.05 10.59
C ALA A 312 32.03 -15.91 11.12
N LEU A 313 32.74 -14.85 10.74
CA LEU A 313 34.09 -14.56 11.25
C LEU A 313 34.10 -14.20 12.74
N GLU A 314 33.05 -13.57 13.28
CA GLU A 314 32.92 -13.35 14.72
C GLU A 314 32.80 -14.67 15.51
N GLN A 315 32.33 -15.75 14.87
CA GLN A 315 32.22 -17.08 15.46
C GLN A 315 33.52 -17.89 15.36
N GLU A 316 34.58 -17.35 14.75
CA GLU A 316 35.87 -18.05 14.60
C GLU A 316 36.46 -18.45 15.95
N ALA A 317 36.40 -17.57 16.96
CA ALA A 317 36.91 -17.89 18.31
C ALA A 317 36.14 -19.06 18.96
N SER A 318 34.81 -19.07 18.84
CA SER A 318 33.97 -20.17 19.36
C SER A 318 34.19 -21.46 18.58
N PHE A 319 34.40 -21.37 17.27
CA PHE A 319 34.75 -22.50 16.42
C PHE A 319 36.11 -23.11 16.84
N VAL A 320 37.13 -22.28 17.06
CA VAL A 320 38.45 -22.71 17.56
C VAL A 320 38.33 -23.34 18.95
N GLU A 321 37.53 -22.78 19.86
CA GLU A 321 37.31 -23.35 21.18
C GLU A 321 36.65 -24.74 21.10
N ALA A 322 35.61 -24.87 20.27
CA ALA A 322 34.86 -26.12 20.13
C ALA A 322 35.63 -27.20 19.35
N LYS A 323 36.37 -26.82 18.30
CA LYS A 323 36.96 -27.74 17.31
C LYS A 323 38.49 -27.76 17.28
N GLY A 324 39.15 -26.83 17.98
CA GLY A 324 40.60 -26.62 17.91
C GLY A 324 41.43 -27.86 18.23
N ARG A 325 40.94 -28.72 19.13
CA ARG A 325 41.59 -30.01 19.45
C ARG A 325 41.75 -30.95 18.25
N PHE A 326 40.92 -30.80 17.21
CA PHE A 326 40.96 -31.60 15.98
C PHE A 326 41.77 -30.94 14.86
N PHE A 327 42.23 -29.70 15.04
CA PHE A 327 43.03 -29.03 14.01
C PHE A 327 44.39 -29.71 13.85
N GLY A 328 44.87 -29.74 12.60
CA GLY A 328 46.06 -30.49 12.21
C GLY A 328 45.87 -32.01 12.10
N VAL A 329 44.65 -32.53 12.25
CA VAL A 329 44.36 -33.93 11.90
C VAL A 329 44.29 -34.04 10.38
N GLU A 330 45.27 -34.75 9.84
CA GLU A 330 45.41 -35.06 8.42
C GLU A 330 45.90 -36.50 8.28
N PHE A 331 45.38 -37.23 7.29
CA PHE A 331 45.84 -38.57 6.95
C PHE A 331 45.64 -38.85 5.47
N SER A 332 46.51 -39.71 4.92
CA SER A 332 46.56 -40.03 3.50
C SER A 332 46.87 -41.50 3.27
N ASP A 333 46.42 -42.02 2.12
CA ASP A 333 46.81 -43.34 1.59
C ASP A 333 47.83 -43.25 0.43
N GLY A 334 48.42 -42.06 0.22
CA GLY A 334 49.37 -41.77 -0.86
C GLY A 334 48.74 -41.18 -2.12
N GLU A 335 47.43 -41.33 -2.32
CA GLU A 335 46.69 -40.75 -3.44
C GLU A 335 45.68 -39.69 -2.97
N ILE A 336 44.92 -40.01 -1.90
CA ILE A 336 43.92 -39.12 -1.29
C ILE A 336 44.48 -38.57 0.01
N CYS A 337 44.35 -37.26 0.20
CA CYS A 337 44.62 -36.62 1.49
C CYS A 337 43.31 -36.11 2.10
N ILE A 338 43.02 -36.50 3.35
CA ILE A 338 41.86 -36.02 4.11
C ILE A 338 42.34 -35.16 5.27
N LYS A 339 41.85 -33.93 5.35
CA LYS A 339 42.19 -32.98 6.41
C LYS A 339 40.96 -32.35 7.04
N VAL A 340 41.03 -32.08 8.34
CA VAL A 340 40.00 -31.30 9.05
C VAL A 340 40.06 -29.84 8.57
N LEU A 341 38.89 -29.22 8.36
CA LEU A 341 38.82 -27.78 8.10
C LEU A 341 38.99 -27.01 9.42
N ASP A 342 40.00 -26.14 9.44
CA ASP A 342 40.55 -25.52 10.64
C ASP A 342 40.12 -24.07 10.85
N SER A 343 39.27 -23.53 9.97
CA SER A 343 38.66 -22.21 10.13
C SER A 343 37.25 -22.13 9.55
N VAL A 344 36.46 -21.15 10.01
CA VAL A 344 35.12 -20.87 9.47
C VAL A 344 35.24 -20.43 8.00
N GLU A 345 36.29 -19.69 7.65
CA GLU A 345 36.61 -19.29 6.27
C GLU A 345 36.98 -20.51 5.39
N ALA A 346 37.67 -21.53 5.92
CA ALA A 346 37.92 -22.77 5.19
C ALA A 346 36.63 -23.55 4.90
N ILE A 347 35.70 -23.61 5.87
CA ILE A 347 34.35 -24.20 5.67
C ILE A 347 33.55 -23.43 4.61
N ARG A 348 33.67 -22.10 4.58
CA ARG A 348 33.08 -21.25 3.53
C ARG A 348 33.60 -21.59 2.15
N GLN A 349 34.93 -21.62 1.99
CA GLN A 349 35.58 -21.93 0.72
C GLN A 349 35.26 -23.34 0.24
N GLU A 350 35.16 -24.30 1.17
CA GLU A 350 34.72 -25.66 0.88
C GLU A 350 33.28 -25.67 0.33
N GLY A 351 32.35 -24.99 1.03
CA GLY A 351 30.95 -24.91 0.60
C GLY A 351 30.78 -24.25 -0.78
N GLU A 352 31.53 -23.18 -1.06
CA GLU A 352 31.50 -22.51 -2.37
C GLU A 352 32.10 -23.36 -3.48
N ALA A 353 33.27 -23.97 -3.25
CA ALA A 353 33.94 -24.78 -4.27
C ALA A 353 33.18 -26.08 -4.59
N MET A 354 32.52 -26.66 -3.58
CA MET A 354 31.80 -27.93 -3.72
C MET A 354 30.30 -27.75 -4.00
N HIS A 355 29.79 -26.51 -4.03
CA HIS A 355 28.36 -26.18 -4.08
C HIS A 355 27.56 -26.91 -2.98
N HIS A 356 28.12 -26.94 -1.77
CA HIS A 356 27.51 -27.56 -0.59
C HIS A 356 27.01 -26.51 0.40
N CYS A 357 25.94 -26.85 1.12
CA CYS A 357 25.33 -25.97 2.12
C CYS A 357 26.06 -25.98 3.48
N VAL A 358 27.30 -26.47 3.57
CA VAL A 358 28.02 -26.62 4.86
C VAL A 358 28.22 -25.28 5.57
N PHE A 359 28.49 -24.22 4.83
CA PHE A 359 28.59 -22.87 5.37
C PHE A 359 27.22 -22.24 5.62
N THR A 360 26.32 -22.31 4.62
CA THR A 360 24.97 -21.72 4.68
C THR A 360 24.12 -22.29 5.82
N ASN A 361 24.31 -23.56 6.18
CA ASN A 361 23.61 -24.22 7.28
C ASN A 361 24.43 -24.20 8.59
N GLU A 362 25.45 -23.33 8.66
CA GLU A 362 26.20 -23.02 9.88
C GLU A 362 26.82 -24.26 10.56
N TYR A 363 27.37 -25.20 9.77
CA TYR A 363 27.92 -26.45 10.34
C TYR A 363 29.08 -26.21 11.30
N TYR A 364 29.77 -25.05 11.17
CA TYR A 364 30.78 -24.61 12.12
C TYR A 364 30.22 -24.35 13.54
N LEU A 365 28.92 -24.08 13.70
CA LEU A 365 28.28 -23.93 15.02
C LEU A 365 27.80 -25.26 15.62
N LYS A 366 27.77 -26.35 14.84
CA LYS A 366 27.25 -27.64 15.32
C LYS A 366 28.28 -28.35 16.20
N ALA A 367 28.01 -28.42 17.51
CA ALA A 367 28.90 -29.04 18.49
C ALA A 367 29.29 -30.49 18.14
N ASP A 368 28.36 -31.27 17.60
CA ASP A 368 28.56 -32.70 17.30
C ASP A 368 29.04 -32.99 15.87
N SER A 369 29.29 -31.97 15.03
CA SER A 369 29.68 -32.13 13.63
C SER A 369 31.15 -31.74 13.41
N LEU A 370 31.91 -32.54 12.69
CA LEU A 370 33.28 -32.21 12.26
C LEU A 370 33.37 -32.32 10.74
N ILE A 371 33.86 -31.26 10.10
CA ILE A 371 33.96 -31.18 8.64
C ILE A 371 35.40 -31.41 8.21
N LEU A 372 35.57 -32.33 7.25
CA LEU A 372 36.84 -32.64 6.62
C LEU A 372 36.73 -32.47 5.10
N SER A 373 37.85 -32.16 4.46
CA SER A 373 37.97 -32.08 3.01
C SER A 373 38.92 -33.17 2.52
N ALA A 374 38.46 -33.96 1.56
CA ALA A 374 39.26 -34.93 0.82
C ALA A 374 39.80 -34.25 -0.46
N THR A 375 41.10 -34.42 -0.72
CA THR A 375 41.79 -33.80 -1.85
C THR A 375 42.71 -34.79 -2.57
N ILE A 376 42.89 -34.59 -3.87
CA ILE A 376 43.91 -35.27 -4.71
C ILE A 376 44.70 -34.16 -5.40
N ASP A 377 46.03 -34.17 -5.30
CA ASP A 377 46.91 -33.12 -5.84
C ASP A 377 46.47 -31.70 -5.45
N GLY A 378 45.96 -31.52 -4.23
CA GLY A 378 45.45 -30.25 -3.72
C GLY A 378 44.08 -29.83 -4.26
N LYS A 379 43.45 -30.60 -5.14
CA LYS A 379 42.07 -30.35 -5.62
C LYS A 379 41.06 -31.08 -4.74
N ARG A 380 40.02 -30.35 -4.31
CA ARG A 380 38.90 -30.88 -3.51
C ARG A 380 38.10 -31.90 -4.32
N ILE A 381 37.87 -33.08 -3.73
CA ILE A 381 37.09 -34.17 -4.35
C ILE A 381 35.80 -34.45 -3.58
N GLU A 382 35.82 -34.51 -2.25
CA GLU A 382 34.64 -34.69 -1.40
C GLU A 382 34.75 -33.90 -0.08
N THR A 383 33.62 -33.41 0.40
CA THR A 383 33.44 -32.88 1.74
C THR A 383 32.81 -33.95 2.62
N ILE A 384 33.37 -34.15 3.82
CA ILE A 384 33.01 -35.22 4.75
C ILE A 384 32.50 -34.59 6.04
N GLU A 385 31.32 -35.02 6.49
CA GLU A 385 30.79 -34.72 7.82
C GLU A 385 30.92 -35.96 8.71
N VAL A 386 31.59 -35.79 9.86
CA VAL A 386 31.70 -36.80 10.91
C VAL A 386 30.86 -36.37 12.11
N SER A 387 30.07 -37.29 12.65
CA SER A 387 29.40 -37.10 13.94
C SER A 387 30.38 -37.42 15.06
N LEU A 388 30.71 -36.42 15.88
CA LEU A 388 31.54 -36.59 17.09
C LEU A 388 30.82 -37.39 18.17
N LYS A 389 29.49 -37.36 18.21
CA LYS A 389 28.68 -38.13 19.16
C LYS A 389 28.66 -39.62 18.84
N ARG A 390 28.47 -39.97 17.56
CA ARG A 390 28.35 -41.37 17.10
C ARG A 390 29.67 -41.95 16.59
N MET A 391 30.67 -41.11 16.36
CA MET A 391 31.96 -41.46 15.76
C MET A 391 31.82 -42.20 14.43
N GLU A 392 30.93 -41.68 13.58
CA GLU A 392 30.64 -42.22 12.25
C GLU A 392 30.61 -41.09 11.21
N VAL A 393 30.88 -41.44 9.95
CA VAL A 393 30.69 -40.53 8.82
C VAL A 393 29.18 -40.41 8.57
N VAL A 394 28.64 -39.21 8.75
CA VAL A 394 27.23 -38.89 8.50
C VAL A 394 27.00 -38.68 7.01
N GLN A 395 27.92 -37.94 6.38
CA GLN A 395 27.86 -37.61 4.95
C GLN A 395 29.27 -37.54 4.35
N SER A 396 29.42 -37.98 3.11
CA SER A 396 30.62 -37.78 2.28
C SER A 396 30.13 -37.55 0.87
N ARG A 397 30.37 -36.35 0.31
CA ARG A 397 29.83 -35.95 -0.99
C ARG A 397 30.82 -35.10 -1.76
N GLY A 398 30.93 -35.32 -3.06
CA GLY A 398 31.59 -34.45 -4.03
C GLY A 398 30.64 -33.40 -4.61
N VAL A 399 31.14 -32.61 -5.55
CA VAL A 399 30.47 -31.40 -6.10
C VAL A 399 28.99 -31.63 -6.39
N CYS A 400 28.13 -30.71 -5.93
CA CYS A 400 26.67 -30.80 -6.06
C CYS A 400 26.06 -32.07 -5.44
N ASN A 401 26.58 -32.52 -4.29
CA ASN A 401 26.09 -33.67 -3.52
C ASN A 401 26.18 -35.03 -4.24
N LYS A 402 27.09 -35.19 -5.20
CA LYS A 402 27.28 -36.45 -5.96
C LYS A 402 28.41 -37.28 -5.36
N ASN A 403 28.34 -38.60 -5.48
CA ASN A 403 29.45 -39.46 -5.07
C ASN A 403 30.56 -39.40 -6.13
N THR A 404 31.81 -39.41 -5.69
CA THR A 404 32.98 -39.52 -6.59
C THR A 404 33.36 -40.98 -6.82
N PRO A 405 34.17 -41.30 -7.85
CA PRO A 405 34.76 -42.63 -8.03
C PRO A 405 35.56 -43.10 -6.81
N TYR A 406 36.09 -42.15 -6.03
CA TYR A 406 36.91 -42.37 -4.84
C TYR A 406 36.09 -42.51 -3.56
N HIS A 407 34.75 -42.37 -3.62
CA HIS A 407 33.88 -42.37 -2.44
C HIS A 407 34.10 -43.59 -1.52
N GLY A 408 34.21 -44.79 -2.10
CA GLY A 408 34.45 -46.02 -1.33
C GLY A 408 35.82 -46.03 -0.64
N GLN A 409 36.85 -45.52 -1.31
CA GLN A 409 38.21 -45.38 -0.78
C GLN A 409 38.26 -44.36 0.36
N ILE A 410 37.60 -43.21 0.19
CA ILE A 410 37.47 -42.16 1.21
C ILE A 410 36.80 -42.71 2.48
N LEU A 411 35.69 -43.45 2.33
CA LEU A 411 35.01 -44.05 3.49
C LEU A 411 35.87 -45.10 4.20
N LYS A 412 36.65 -45.90 3.45
CA LYS A 412 37.58 -46.88 4.03
C LYS A 412 38.71 -46.17 4.78
N LEU A 413 39.28 -45.12 4.19
CA LEU A 413 40.33 -44.31 4.78
C LEU A 413 39.85 -43.60 6.05
N MET A 414 38.64 -43.04 6.05
CA MET A 414 38.00 -42.47 7.23
C MET A 414 37.78 -43.50 8.34
N LYS A 415 37.25 -44.69 8.01
CA LYS A 415 37.00 -45.75 9.00
C LYS A 415 38.30 -46.24 9.65
N GLY A 416 39.37 -46.40 8.87
CA GLY A 416 40.68 -46.82 9.39
C GLY A 416 41.31 -45.80 10.33
N ASN A 417 41.07 -44.50 10.10
CA ASN A 417 41.69 -43.41 10.84
C ASN A 417 40.78 -42.75 11.88
N MET A 418 39.55 -43.23 12.08
CA MET A 418 38.59 -42.69 13.05
C MET A 418 39.13 -42.70 14.50
N SER A 419 40.04 -43.63 14.79
CA SER A 419 40.73 -43.71 16.08
C SER A 419 41.60 -42.47 16.37
N LEU A 420 42.15 -41.81 15.35
CA LEU A 420 42.94 -40.57 15.49
C LEU A 420 42.07 -39.41 15.94
N ILE A 421 40.87 -39.27 15.35
CA ILE A 421 39.88 -38.26 15.76
C ILE A 421 39.41 -38.57 17.20
N ARG A 422 39.16 -39.84 17.53
CA ARG A 422 38.75 -40.27 18.88
C ARG A 422 39.78 -39.90 19.95
N LYS A 423 41.08 -40.12 19.69
CA LYS A 423 42.16 -39.78 20.63
C LYS A 423 42.19 -38.29 20.96
N ARG A 424 41.84 -37.42 19.99
CA ARG A 424 41.75 -35.97 20.18
C ARG A 424 40.51 -35.52 20.97
N MET A 425 39.50 -36.38 21.17
CA MET A 425 38.35 -36.05 22.02
C MET A 425 38.66 -36.15 23.51
N THR A 426 39.55 -37.08 23.88
CA THR A 426 39.94 -37.37 25.27
C THR A 426 41.15 -36.56 25.74
N ALA A 427 41.82 -35.88 24.81
CA ALA A 427 42.83 -34.86 25.06
C ALA A 427 42.16 -33.48 25.17
#